data_AF-A0A966KBR8-F1
#
_entry.id   AF-A0A966KBR8-F1
#
_cell.length_a   1.000
_cell.length_b   1.000
_cell.length_c   1.000
_cell.angle_alpha   90.00
_cell.angle_beta   90.00
_cell.angle_gamma   90.00
#
_symmetry.space_group_name_H-M   'P 1'
#
loop_
_entity.id
_entity.type
_entity.pdbx_description
1 polymer ?
#
loop_
_entity_poly.entity_id
_entity_poly.type
_entity_poly.pdbx_seq_one_letter_code
_entity_poly.pdbx_strand_id
1 'polypeptide(L)'
;MPVKNRFAELHEEITEWRHDLHANPEILFETHRTSQIVEQKLKSFGCDDVVFGLGRTGVVGVIHGKVNTKNSVIGLRADMDALPIDEATGLSYASKVNGAMHACGHDGHTAMLLGAAKYLAETRNFDGTAVVIFQPAEEGGGGGREMCEDGLMERFGIQEVYGMHNWPDLEIGKFAIRPGPFFAASDFFEITINGLGGHAAKPQIAVDPTIVGSHIVIALQSIVSRNADPTEQIVVSVTSFETSSTAFNVIPQTVVLKGTVRTLSDETRDLAEKRLEEIARKTGDVFGANVDPVYTRGYPVMTNSVDQTEFAASVAKSVSGYCEEAPLVMGGEDFSYMAIE
;
A
#
# COMPACT_ATOMS: atom_id res chain seq x y z
N MET A 1 -3.00 -40.43 15.15
CA MET A 1 -2.65 -39.36 16.11
C MET A 1 -3.37 -38.10 15.66
N PRO A 2 -4.07 -37.36 16.54
CA PRO A 2 -4.62 -36.07 16.14
C PRO A 2 -3.48 -35.16 15.67
N VAL A 3 -3.74 -34.34 14.65
CA VAL A 3 -2.80 -33.30 14.21
C VAL A 3 -2.53 -32.40 15.41
N LYS A 4 -1.30 -32.43 15.93
CA LYS A 4 -0.89 -31.47 16.96
C LYS A 4 -0.86 -30.09 16.30
N ASN A 5 -1.72 -29.19 16.74
CA ASN A 5 -1.69 -27.80 16.29
C ASN A 5 -0.46 -27.12 16.90
N ARG A 6 0.68 -27.21 16.19
CA ARG A 6 1.94 -26.60 16.63
C ARG A 6 1.82 -25.09 16.86
N PHE A 7 0.92 -24.41 16.14
CA PHE A 7 0.65 -22.99 16.35
C PHE A 7 -0.03 -22.69 17.69
N ALA A 8 -0.80 -23.63 18.25
CA ALA A 8 -1.33 -23.46 19.60
C ALA A 8 -0.21 -23.46 20.66
N GLU A 9 0.86 -24.22 20.43
CA GLU A 9 2.06 -24.22 21.29
C GLU A 9 2.92 -22.97 21.09
N LEU A 10 2.92 -22.38 19.87
CA LEU A 10 3.65 -21.15 19.54
C LEU A 10 2.89 -19.86 19.85
N HIS A 11 1.60 -19.94 20.22
CA HIS A 11 0.71 -18.77 20.29
C HIS A 11 1.18 -17.70 21.27
N GLU A 12 1.64 -18.09 22.48
CA GLU A 12 2.16 -17.15 23.47
C GLU A 12 3.40 -16.43 22.94
N GLU A 13 4.34 -17.17 22.34
CA GLU A 13 5.58 -16.62 21.78
C GLU A 13 5.31 -15.66 20.59
N ILE A 14 4.37 -16.01 19.71
CA ILE A 14 3.97 -15.14 18.59
C ILE A 14 3.29 -13.87 19.11
N THR A 15 2.47 -13.99 20.15
CA THR A 15 1.82 -12.84 20.81
C THR A 15 2.86 -11.91 21.43
N GLU A 16 3.90 -12.45 22.06
CA GLU A 16 5.01 -11.67 22.61
C GLU A 16 5.74 -10.87 21.51
N TRP A 17 6.01 -11.48 20.35
CA TRP A 17 6.62 -10.76 19.23
C TRP A 17 5.73 -9.62 18.75
N ARG A 18 4.43 -9.89 18.56
CA ARG A 18 3.48 -8.84 18.15
C ARG A 18 3.48 -7.69 19.15
N HIS A 19 3.34 -7.97 20.45
CA HIS A 19 3.29 -6.92 21.48
C HIS A 19 4.61 -6.13 21.57
N ASP A 20 5.75 -6.78 21.37
CA ASP A 20 7.05 -6.10 21.33
C ASP A 20 7.17 -5.17 20.11
N LEU A 21 6.75 -5.62 18.93
CA LEU A 21 6.71 -4.78 17.72
C LEU A 21 5.71 -3.63 17.88
N HIS A 22 4.51 -3.90 18.38
CA HIS A 22 3.48 -2.90 18.66
C HIS A 22 3.96 -1.78 19.59
N ALA A 23 4.71 -2.14 20.65
CA ALA A 23 5.23 -1.20 21.62
C ALA A 23 6.41 -0.37 21.10
N ASN A 24 7.06 -0.76 19.99
CA ASN A 24 8.24 -0.11 19.43
C ASN A 24 8.11 0.09 17.90
N PRO A 25 7.09 0.84 17.44
CA PRO A 25 6.82 1.02 16.02
C PRO A 25 7.92 1.86 15.35
N GLU A 26 8.22 1.52 14.09
CA GLU A 26 9.15 2.24 13.22
C GLU A 26 8.47 2.57 11.89
N ILE A 27 8.72 3.77 11.35
CA ILE A 27 7.93 4.35 10.25
C ILE A 27 8.69 4.20 8.93
N LEU A 28 7.95 3.87 7.86
CA LEU A 28 8.46 3.77 6.49
C LEU A 28 9.73 2.90 6.40
N PHE A 29 10.82 3.45 5.86
CA PHE A 29 12.10 2.75 5.69
C PHE A 29 12.95 2.70 6.94
N GLU A 30 12.54 3.34 8.05
CA GLU A 30 13.34 3.40 9.28
C GLU A 30 13.09 2.19 10.20
N THR A 31 12.65 1.06 9.65
CA THR A 31 12.34 -0.20 10.37
C THR A 31 13.58 -0.98 10.82
N HIS A 32 14.64 -0.30 11.26
CA HIS A 32 15.94 -0.93 11.55
C HIS A 32 15.87 -1.95 12.69
N ARG A 33 15.21 -1.61 13.80
CA ARG A 33 15.07 -2.50 14.96
C ARG A 33 14.19 -3.69 14.62
N THR A 34 13.04 -3.45 14.00
CA THR A 34 12.10 -4.50 13.58
C THR A 34 12.79 -5.46 12.62
N SER A 35 13.51 -4.95 11.63
CA SER A 35 14.25 -5.75 10.66
C SER A 35 15.37 -6.56 11.31
N GLN A 36 16.09 -5.97 12.28
CA GLN A 36 17.10 -6.70 13.05
C GLN A 36 16.50 -7.86 13.85
N ILE A 37 15.33 -7.66 14.48
CA ILE A 37 14.62 -8.72 15.22
C ILE A 37 14.21 -9.83 14.26
N VAL A 38 13.59 -9.49 13.12
CA VAL A 38 13.20 -10.45 12.09
C VAL A 38 14.41 -11.26 11.62
N GLU A 39 15.51 -10.60 11.26
CA GLU A 39 16.75 -11.26 10.82
C GLU A 39 17.27 -12.26 11.87
N GLN A 40 17.36 -11.85 13.14
CA GLN A 40 17.82 -12.70 14.23
C GLN A 40 16.89 -13.90 14.45
N LYS A 41 15.57 -13.69 14.37
CA LYS A 41 14.58 -14.76 14.49
C LYS A 41 14.71 -15.77 13.37
N LEU A 42 14.73 -15.33 12.11
CA LEU A 42 14.88 -16.22 10.95
C LEU A 42 16.16 -17.06 11.02
N LYS A 43 17.29 -16.44 11.41
CA LYS A 43 18.55 -17.17 11.68
C LYS A 43 18.39 -18.21 12.78
N SER A 44 17.74 -17.84 13.90
CA SER A 44 17.53 -18.75 15.04
C SER A 44 16.58 -19.92 14.73
N PHE A 45 15.65 -19.74 13.77
CA PHE A 45 14.74 -20.79 13.33
C PHE A 45 15.42 -21.80 12.40
N GLY A 46 16.61 -21.46 11.87
CA GLY A 46 17.35 -22.30 10.95
C GLY A 46 16.87 -22.17 9.50
N CYS A 47 16.48 -20.97 9.07
CA CYS A 47 16.31 -20.67 7.64
C CYS A 47 17.64 -20.90 6.90
N ASP A 48 17.58 -21.40 5.67
CA ASP A 48 18.74 -21.79 4.87
C ASP A 48 19.57 -20.58 4.42
N ASP A 49 18.90 -19.48 4.11
CA ASP A 49 19.50 -18.18 3.83
C ASP A 49 18.68 -17.06 4.46
N VAL A 50 19.33 -15.99 4.88
CA VAL A 50 18.69 -14.78 5.44
C VAL A 50 19.41 -13.56 4.87
N VAL A 51 18.68 -12.81 4.04
CA VAL A 51 19.17 -11.59 3.40
C VAL A 51 18.55 -10.39 4.09
N PHE A 52 19.40 -9.52 4.62
CA PHE A 52 19.02 -8.24 5.19
C PHE A 52 19.34 -7.11 4.21
N GLY A 53 18.52 -6.07 4.22
CA GLY A 53 18.77 -4.82 3.51
C GLY A 53 18.29 -4.78 2.07
N LEU A 54 17.34 -5.64 1.71
CA LEU A 54 16.68 -5.60 0.41
C LEU A 54 15.57 -4.55 0.44
N GLY A 55 15.51 -3.64 -0.54
CA GLY A 55 14.63 -2.47 -0.45
C GLY A 55 14.95 -1.63 0.80
N ARG A 56 16.25 -1.44 1.07
CA ARG A 56 16.84 -0.71 2.22
C ARG A 56 16.81 -1.46 3.54
N THR A 57 15.65 -1.71 4.14
CA THR A 57 15.54 -2.40 5.44
C THR A 57 14.77 -3.71 5.37
N GLY A 58 14.31 -4.13 4.21
CA GLY A 58 13.61 -5.40 4.06
C GLY A 58 14.47 -6.62 4.38
N VAL A 59 13.81 -7.68 4.84
CA VAL A 59 14.44 -8.94 5.23
C VAL A 59 13.78 -10.09 4.50
N VAL A 60 14.59 -10.98 3.93
CA VAL A 60 14.10 -12.17 3.23
C VAL A 60 14.73 -13.42 3.83
N GLY A 61 13.90 -14.40 4.17
CA GLY A 61 14.35 -15.73 4.61
C GLY A 61 14.02 -16.80 3.58
N VAL A 62 14.96 -17.68 3.28
CA VAL A 62 14.76 -18.83 2.39
C VAL A 62 14.69 -20.11 3.20
N ILE A 63 13.67 -20.93 2.96
CA ILE A 63 13.45 -22.20 3.66
C ILE A 63 13.23 -23.31 2.62
N HIS A 64 14.17 -24.25 2.58
CA HIS A 64 14.04 -25.43 1.72
C HIS A 64 13.15 -26.49 2.38
N GLY A 65 12.21 -27.01 1.60
CA GLY A 65 11.43 -28.18 1.94
C GLY A 65 12.30 -29.43 2.05
N LYS A 66 11.75 -30.47 2.67
CA LYS A 66 12.41 -31.78 2.82
C LYS A 66 12.70 -32.43 1.47
N VAL A 67 11.91 -32.09 0.46
CA VAL A 67 12.11 -32.48 -0.93
C VAL A 67 11.90 -31.27 -1.83
N ASN A 68 12.46 -31.31 -3.04
CA ASN A 68 12.26 -30.27 -4.05
C ASN A 68 12.12 -30.94 -5.42
N THR A 69 11.05 -31.71 -5.59
CA THR A 69 10.74 -32.42 -6.84
C THR A 69 10.00 -31.53 -7.85
N LYS A 70 9.29 -30.51 -7.34
CA LYS A 70 8.52 -29.57 -8.18
C LYS A 70 9.33 -28.37 -8.65
N ASN A 71 10.45 -28.05 -8.00
CA ASN A 71 11.19 -26.80 -8.20
C ASN A 71 10.27 -25.55 -8.04
N SER A 72 9.27 -25.66 -7.17
CA SER A 72 8.36 -24.56 -6.87
C SER A 72 8.94 -23.63 -5.82
N VAL A 73 8.83 -22.32 -6.03
CA VAL A 73 9.27 -21.29 -5.08
C VAL A 73 8.11 -20.35 -4.81
N ILE A 74 7.66 -20.31 -3.56
CA ILE A 74 6.52 -19.49 -3.14
C ILE A 74 6.99 -18.41 -2.16
N GLY A 75 6.67 -17.16 -2.48
CA GLY A 75 6.84 -16.00 -1.62
C GLY A 75 5.67 -15.83 -0.65
N LEU A 76 5.97 -15.54 0.61
CA LEU A 76 4.99 -15.17 1.64
C LEU A 76 5.38 -13.82 2.21
N ARG A 77 4.55 -12.78 1.99
CA ARG A 77 4.87 -11.39 2.34
C ARG A 77 4.15 -10.93 3.60
N ALA A 78 4.87 -10.20 4.45
CA ALA A 78 4.34 -9.36 5.52
C ALA A 78 5.06 -8.01 5.49
N ASP A 79 4.30 -6.93 5.59
CA ASP A 79 4.80 -5.58 5.84
C ASP A 79 5.18 -5.40 7.32
N MET A 80 6.04 -4.41 7.59
CA MET A 80 6.67 -4.21 8.91
C MET A 80 6.54 -2.79 9.46
N ASP A 81 6.22 -1.80 8.64
CA ASP A 81 6.24 -0.40 9.05
C ASP A 81 4.97 0.04 9.79
N ALA A 82 5.09 1.14 10.51
CA ALA A 82 4.03 1.77 11.29
C ALA A 82 3.66 3.15 10.71
N LEU A 83 2.60 3.75 11.28
CA LEU A 83 2.08 5.05 10.86
C LEU A 83 2.48 6.18 11.81
N PRO A 84 2.62 7.43 11.32
CA PRO A 84 2.94 8.61 12.12
C PRO A 84 1.72 9.11 12.93
N ILE A 85 1.25 8.30 13.87
CA ILE A 85 0.03 8.52 14.67
C ILE A 85 0.36 8.34 16.15
N ASP A 86 -0.14 9.24 17.01
CA ASP A 86 -0.10 9.04 18.45
C ASP A 86 -1.11 7.97 18.88
N GLU A 87 -0.62 6.89 19.50
CA GLU A 87 -1.50 5.83 19.98
C GLU A 87 -2.36 6.27 21.17
N ALA A 88 -3.67 6.02 21.08
CA ALA A 88 -4.65 6.37 22.11
C ALA A 88 -5.49 5.16 22.59
N THR A 89 -4.96 3.95 22.48
CA THR A 89 -5.69 2.70 22.81
C THR A 89 -5.77 2.44 24.32
N GLY A 90 -4.76 2.87 25.09
CA GLY A 90 -4.63 2.56 26.52
C GLY A 90 -4.23 1.12 26.83
N LEU A 91 -3.80 0.34 25.82
CA LEU A 91 -3.38 -1.04 26.00
C LEU A 91 -2.07 -1.15 26.81
N SER A 92 -1.87 -2.26 27.51
CA SER A 92 -0.65 -2.48 28.32
C SER A 92 0.62 -2.62 27.48
N TYR A 93 0.47 -2.87 26.17
CA TYR A 93 1.53 -2.99 25.17
C TYR A 93 1.45 -1.86 24.12
N ALA A 94 0.77 -0.75 24.44
CA ALA A 94 0.73 0.42 23.58
C ALA A 94 2.14 0.94 23.26
N SER A 95 2.25 1.62 22.12
CA SER A 95 3.45 2.28 21.63
C SER A 95 4.12 3.11 22.70
N LYS A 96 5.43 2.93 22.82
CA LYS A 96 6.34 3.72 23.66
C LYS A 96 7.03 4.83 22.86
N VAL A 97 6.76 4.91 21.57
CA VAL A 97 7.36 5.87 20.63
C VAL A 97 6.32 6.94 20.31
N ASN A 98 6.58 8.17 20.75
CA ASN A 98 5.67 9.29 20.50
C ASN A 98 5.50 9.54 19.00
N GLY A 99 4.27 9.76 18.55
CA GLY A 99 3.94 10.00 17.15
C GLY A 99 4.07 8.78 16.23
N ALA A 100 4.17 7.55 16.77
CA ALA A 100 4.21 6.33 15.97
C ALA A 100 3.30 5.24 16.55
N MET A 101 2.53 4.56 15.69
CA MET A 101 1.60 3.49 16.06
C MET A 101 1.46 2.46 14.93
N HIS A 102 1.43 1.17 15.27
CA HIS A 102 0.96 0.13 14.35
C HIS A 102 -0.57 0.16 14.24
N ALA A 103 -1.08 1.18 13.54
CA ALA A 103 -2.51 1.39 13.36
C ALA A 103 -3.12 0.57 12.19
N CYS A 104 -2.26 0.02 11.32
CA CYS A 104 -2.66 -0.85 10.20
C CYS A 104 -2.42 -2.35 10.47
N GLY A 105 -1.83 -2.70 11.62
CA GLY A 105 -1.67 -4.11 12.04
C GLY A 105 -0.45 -4.85 11.48
N HIS A 106 0.52 -4.14 10.91
CA HIS A 106 1.74 -4.72 10.33
C HIS A 106 2.61 -5.46 11.37
N ASP A 107 2.52 -5.09 12.65
CA ASP A 107 3.05 -5.87 13.78
C ASP A 107 2.48 -7.29 13.83
N GLY A 108 1.17 -7.41 13.57
CA GLY A 108 0.46 -8.67 13.47
C GLY A 108 0.87 -9.48 12.24
N HIS A 109 0.98 -8.83 11.07
CA HIS A 109 1.44 -9.49 9.84
C HIS A 109 2.84 -10.08 10.01
N THR A 110 3.76 -9.26 10.51
CA THR A 110 5.15 -9.68 10.82
C THR A 110 5.17 -10.84 11.81
N ALA A 111 4.42 -10.76 12.92
CA ALA A 111 4.38 -11.83 13.92
C ALA A 111 3.81 -13.14 13.35
N MET A 112 2.74 -13.07 12.54
CA MET A 112 2.16 -14.24 11.88
C MET A 112 3.15 -14.90 10.92
N LEU A 113 3.85 -14.12 10.10
CA LEU A 113 4.83 -14.66 9.16
C LEU A 113 6.05 -15.24 9.86
N LEU A 114 6.53 -14.63 10.96
CA LEU A 114 7.57 -15.23 11.80
C LEU A 114 7.13 -16.58 12.38
N GLY A 115 5.88 -16.69 12.83
CA GLY A 115 5.30 -17.95 13.30
C GLY A 115 5.28 -19.03 12.21
N ALA A 116 4.85 -18.67 11.00
CA ALA A 116 4.86 -19.55 9.84
C ALA A 116 6.29 -19.97 9.46
N ALA A 117 7.23 -19.03 9.42
CA ALA A 117 8.64 -19.28 9.12
C ALA A 117 9.25 -20.28 10.12
N LYS A 118 8.99 -20.10 11.43
CA LYS A 118 9.44 -21.03 12.47
C LYS A 118 8.89 -22.44 12.25
N TYR A 119 7.60 -22.58 11.97
CA TYR A 119 6.98 -23.89 11.69
C TYR A 119 7.56 -24.57 10.44
N LEU A 120 7.72 -23.80 9.35
CA LEU A 120 8.26 -24.30 8.09
C LEU A 120 9.73 -24.73 8.24
N ALA A 121 10.54 -23.95 8.96
CA ALA A 121 11.94 -24.29 9.20
C ALA A 121 12.11 -25.49 10.16
N GLU A 122 11.26 -25.61 11.18
CA GLU A 122 11.26 -26.74 12.12
C GLU A 122 10.87 -28.06 11.44
N THR A 123 9.83 -28.05 10.59
CA THR A 123 9.25 -29.28 10.04
C THR A 123 9.76 -29.63 8.65
N ARG A 124 10.02 -28.60 7.82
CA ARG A 124 10.37 -28.70 6.40
C ARG A 124 9.41 -29.60 5.61
N ASN A 125 8.19 -29.80 6.10
CA ASN A 125 7.26 -30.82 5.60
C ASN A 125 6.48 -30.35 4.37
N PHE A 126 7.22 -29.97 3.32
CA PHE A 126 6.70 -29.51 2.05
C PHE A 126 7.69 -29.83 0.92
N ASP A 127 7.22 -29.70 -0.32
CA ASP A 127 7.98 -29.94 -1.54
C ASP A 127 8.21 -28.61 -2.27
N GLY A 128 9.46 -28.14 -2.33
CA GLY A 128 9.83 -26.86 -2.92
C GLY A 128 10.58 -25.95 -1.95
N THR A 129 10.48 -24.63 -2.19
CA THR A 129 11.11 -23.58 -1.39
C THR A 129 10.08 -22.54 -0.98
N ALA A 130 10.11 -22.14 0.30
CA ALA A 130 9.35 -21.00 0.80
C ALA A 130 10.29 -19.81 1.01
N VAL A 131 9.90 -18.65 0.50
CA VAL A 131 10.62 -17.38 0.66
C VAL A 131 9.75 -16.46 1.50
N VAL A 132 10.15 -16.21 2.75
CA VAL A 132 9.43 -15.32 3.65
C VAL A 132 9.97 -13.90 3.52
N ILE A 133 9.10 -12.96 3.16
CA ILE A 133 9.44 -11.59 2.73
C ILE A 133 8.88 -10.63 3.76
N PHE A 134 9.77 -9.91 4.44
CA PHE A 134 9.43 -8.90 5.40
C PHE A 134 9.74 -7.54 4.80
N GLN A 135 8.68 -6.85 4.39
CA GLN A 135 8.74 -5.64 3.57
C GLN A 135 8.68 -4.38 4.45
N PRO A 136 9.54 -3.37 4.24
CA PRO A 136 9.38 -2.06 4.87
C PRO A 136 8.43 -1.17 4.07
N ALA A 137 8.09 -0.02 4.64
CA ALA A 137 7.57 1.14 3.91
C ALA A 137 6.36 0.91 3.00
N GLU A 138 5.40 0.09 3.40
CA GLU A 138 4.13 -0.08 2.68
C GLU A 138 3.32 1.24 2.70
N GLU A 139 3.36 1.98 3.81
CA GLU A 139 2.48 3.13 4.11
C GLU A 139 2.87 4.43 3.36
N GLY A 140 2.95 4.35 2.04
CA GLY A 140 3.31 5.44 1.13
C GLY A 140 4.78 5.52 0.73
N GLY A 141 5.63 4.61 1.24
CA GLY A 141 7.05 4.57 0.90
C GLY A 141 7.39 3.75 -0.34
N GLY A 142 6.51 2.82 -0.74
CA GLY A 142 6.71 1.92 -1.88
C GLY A 142 7.82 0.90 -1.64
N GLY A 143 7.95 0.36 -0.41
CA GLY A 143 9.00 -0.61 -0.11
C GLY A 143 8.90 -1.90 -0.93
N GLY A 144 7.70 -2.31 -1.35
CA GLY A 144 7.51 -3.41 -2.29
C GLY A 144 8.23 -3.16 -3.62
N ARG A 145 8.11 -1.95 -4.17
CA ARG A 145 8.83 -1.52 -5.38
C ARG A 145 10.34 -1.57 -5.18
N GLU A 146 10.85 -1.01 -4.08
CA GLU A 146 12.31 -0.96 -3.85
C GLU A 146 12.89 -2.37 -3.67
N MET A 147 12.14 -3.30 -3.05
CA MET A 147 12.57 -4.70 -2.95
C MET A 147 12.59 -5.40 -4.32
N CYS A 148 11.56 -5.18 -5.15
CA CYS A 148 11.50 -5.65 -6.53
C CYS A 148 12.66 -5.09 -7.38
N GLU A 149 12.95 -3.78 -7.28
CA GLU A 149 14.06 -3.13 -7.97
C GLU A 149 15.43 -3.68 -7.51
N ASP A 150 15.57 -4.09 -6.25
CA ASP A 150 16.74 -4.82 -5.73
C ASP A 150 16.77 -6.32 -6.14
N GLY A 151 15.83 -6.75 -6.99
CA GLY A 151 15.77 -8.06 -7.61
C GLY A 151 15.08 -9.13 -6.77
N LEU A 152 14.15 -8.78 -5.86
CA LEU A 152 13.42 -9.74 -5.01
C LEU A 152 12.90 -10.94 -5.81
N MET A 153 12.14 -10.73 -6.88
CA MET A 153 11.49 -11.83 -7.58
C MET A 153 12.50 -12.72 -8.32
N GLU A 154 13.39 -12.11 -9.11
CA GLU A 154 14.40 -12.83 -9.89
C GLU A 154 15.45 -13.53 -9.01
N ARG A 155 15.99 -12.84 -8.00
CA ARG A 155 17.10 -13.34 -7.16
C ARG A 155 16.73 -14.59 -6.39
N PHE A 156 15.48 -14.69 -5.95
CA PHE A 156 14.98 -15.86 -5.22
C PHE A 156 14.18 -16.81 -6.11
N GLY A 157 13.95 -16.47 -7.38
CA GLY A 157 13.21 -17.29 -8.34
C GLY A 157 11.75 -17.51 -7.95
N ILE A 158 11.11 -16.51 -7.35
CA ILE A 158 9.73 -16.59 -6.85
C ILE A 158 8.78 -16.77 -8.03
N GLN A 159 7.90 -17.77 -7.95
CA GLN A 159 6.93 -18.10 -9.01
C GLN A 159 5.51 -17.67 -8.64
N GLU A 160 5.21 -17.63 -7.35
CA GLU A 160 3.94 -17.17 -6.80
C GLU A 160 4.23 -16.42 -5.51
N VAL A 161 3.51 -15.34 -5.24
CA VAL A 161 3.66 -14.56 -4.01
C VAL A 161 2.28 -14.36 -3.38
N TYR A 162 2.21 -14.54 -2.05
CA TYR A 162 0.98 -14.40 -1.28
C TYR A 162 1.20 -13.43 -0.12
N GLY A 163 0.23 -12.54 0.07
CA GLY A 163 0.13 -11.66 1.24
C GLY A 163 -1.26 -11.79 1.88
N MET A 164 -1.39 -11.31 3.11
CA MET A 164 -2.69 -11.12 3.76
C MET A 164 -2.65 -9.89 4.65
N HIS A 165 -3.80 -9.24 4.77
CA HIS A 165 -3.98 -8.07 5.62
C HIS A 165 -5.10 -8.37 6.63
N ASN A 166 -4.92 -7.99 7.88
CA ASN A 166 -6.00 -8.03 8.87
C ASN A 166 -7.07 -6.99 8.50
N TRP A 167 -8.33 -7.22 8.87
CA TRP A 167 -9.39 -6.28 8.54
C TRP A 167 -10.27 -6.02 9.75
N PRO A 168 -10.22 -4.83 10.37
CA PRO A 168 -10.93 -4.54 11.63
C PRO A 168 -12.43 -4.85 11.61
N ASP A 169 -13.10 -4.69 10.46
CA ASP A 169 -14.54 -4.92 10.31
C ASP A 169 -14.92 -6.35 9.91
N LEU A 170 -13.93 -7.24 9.71
CA LEU A 170 -14.16 -8.65 9.42
C LEU A 170 -14.11 -9.45 10.72
N GLU A 171 -15.11 -10.31 10.95
CA GLU A 171 -15.16 -11.14 12.15
C GLU A 171 -13.93 -12.06 12.24
N ILE A 172 -13.38 -12.20 13.45
CA ILE A 172 -12.22 -13.06 13.71
C ILE A 172 -12.50 -14.48 13.22
N GLY A 173 -11.53 -15.03 12.48
CA GLY A 173 -11.64 -16.37 11.89
C GLY A 173 -12.45 -16.40 10.60
N LYS A 174 -12.75 -15.26 9.97
CA LYS A 174 -13.27 -15.20 8.61
C LYS A 174 -12.21 -14.63 7.67
N PHE A 175 -12.31 -15.03 6.39
CA PHE A 175 -11.48 -14.52 5.31
C PHE A 175 -12.38 -13.93 4.23
N ALA A 176 -11.92 -12.87 3.57
CA ALA A 176 -12.53 -12.29 2.39
C ALA A 176 -11.46 -12.15 1.31
N ILE A 177 -11.68 -12.76 0.14
CA ILE A 177 -10.68 -12.84 -0.94
C ILE A 177 -11.40 -12.67 -2.28
N ARG A 178 -10.78 -11.99 -3.26
CA ARG A 178 -11.35 -11.81 -4.61
C ARG A 178 -10.30 -11.93 -5.71
N PRO A 179 -10.63 -12.55 -6.86
CA PRO A 179 -9.76 -12.52 -8.04
C PRO A 179 -9.88 -11.17 -8.76
N GLY A 180 -8.92 -10.88 -9.64
CA GLY A 180 -8.89 -9.64 -10.41
C GLY A 180 -8.58 -8.41 -9.57
N PRO A 181 -8.95 -7.20 -10.02
CA PRO A 181 -8.69 -5.96 -9.30
C PRO A 181 -9.23 -6.01 -7.88
N PHE A 182 -8.42 -5.63 -6.89
CA PHE A 182 -8.79 -5.61 -5.47
C PHE A 182 -8.54 -4.26 -4.83
N PHE A 183 -7.29 -3.77 -4.83
CA PHE A 183 -6.93 -2.43 -4.37
C PHE A 183 -6.67 -1.49 -5.54
N ALA A 184 -7.09 -0.24 -5.39
CA ALA A 184 -6.99 0.76 -6.44
C ALA A 184 -5.55 1.27 -6.63
N ALA A 185 -5.20 1.56 -7.87
CA ALA A 185 -4.05 2.42 -8.15
C ALA A 185 -4.20 3.75 -7.42
N SER A 186 -3.08 4.27 -6.95
CA SER A 186 -3.05 5.39 -6.01
C SER A 186 -2.15 6.51 -6.49
N ASP A 187 -2.72 7.40 -7.30
CA ASP A 187 -1.99 8.48 -7.97
C ASP A 187 -2.20 9.83 -7.30
N PHE A 188 -1.30 10.77 -7.61
CA PHE A 188 -1.28 12.12 -7.07
C PHE A 188 -1.19 13.14 -8.20
N PHE A 189 -1.72 14.33 -7.95
CA PHE A 189 -1.50 15.46 -8.84
C PHE A 189 -1.31 16.75 -8.06
N GLU A 190 -0.51 17.64 -8.66
CA GLU A 190 -0.38 19.02 -8.26
C GLU A 190 -0.64 19.91 -9.48
N ILE A 191 -1.47 20.94 -9.35
CA ILE A 191 -1.78 21.87 -10.43
C ILE A 191 -1.40 23.26 -9.97
N THR A 192 -0.33 23.80 -10.55
CA THR A 192 0.08 25.19 -10.29
C THR A 192 -0.57 26.12 -11.32
N ILE A 193 -1.32 27.11 -10.82
CA ILE A 193 -2.06 28.08 -11.62
C ILE A 193 -1.46 29.45 -11.41
N ASN A 194 -0.83 30.00 -12.45
CA ASN A 194 -0.24 31.32 -12.44
C ASN A 194 -1.12 32.30 -13.22
N GLY A 195 -1.69 33.26 -12.50
CA GLY A 195 -2.49 34.35 -13.06
C GLY A 195 -1.69 35.65 -13.13
N LEU A 196 -2.38 36.76 -12.88
CA LEU A 196 -1.82 38.08 -12.72
C LEU A 196 -2.48 38.73 -11.51
N GLY A 197 -1.72 38.85 -10.42
CA GLY A 197 -2.23 39.43 -9.18
C GLY A 197 -2.57 40.91 -9.30
N GLY A 198 -3.33 41.42 -8.34
CA GLY A 198 -3.77 42.81 -8.37
C GLY A 198 -4.62 43.20 -7.17
N HIS A 199 -5.03 44.47 -7.12
CA HIS A 199 -5.97 44.92 -6.10
C HIS A 199 -7.38 44.40 -6.45
N ALA A 200 -8.09 43.82 -5.48
CA ALA A 200 -9.44 43.26 -5.66
C ALA A 200 -10.50 44.26 -6.20
N ALA A 201 -10.27 45.57 -6.11
CA ALA A 201 -11.17 46.61 -6.64
C ALA A 201 -10.87 46.98 -8.11
N LYS A 202 -9.88 46.34 -8.72
CA LYS A 202 -9.49 46.53 -10.13
C LYS A 202 -9.34 45.17 -10.85
N PRO A 203 -10.37 44.30 -10.85
CA PRO A 203 -10.25 42.96 -11.42
C PRO A 203 -9.99 42.96 -12.93
N GLN A 204 -10.42 43.98 -13.67
CA GLN A 204 -10.29 44.07 -15.12
C GLN A 204 -8.85 44.18 -15.65
N ILE A 205 -7.87 44.41 -14.76
CA ILE A 205 -6.43 44.45 -15.10
C ILE A 205 -5.65 43.25 -14.52
N ALA A 206 -6.36 42.27 -13.97
CA ALA A 206 -5.83 41.07 -13.34
C ALA A 206 -6.33 39.81 -14.06
N VAL A 207 -5.69 38.68 -13.78
CA VAL A 207 -6.16 37.34 -14.14
C VAL A 207 -6.24 36.56 -12.83
N ASP A 208 -7.45 36.34 -12.32
CA ASP A 208 -7.64 35.78 -10.97
C ASP A 208 -7.46 34.25 -10.97
N PRO A 209 -6.32 33.72 -10.45
CA PRO A 209 -6.07 32.28 -10.44
C PRO A 209 -7.02 31.53 -9.49
N THR A 210 -7.69 32.21 -8.56
CA THR A 210 -8.69 31.61 -7.66
C THR A 210 -9.94 31.20 -8.42
N ILE A 211 -10.39 32.06 -9.35
CA ILE A 211 -11.53 31.76 -10.21
C ILE A 211 -11.16 30.63 -11.18
N VAL A 212 -9.96 30.68 -11.78
CA VAL A 212 -9.47 29.61 -12.65
C VAL A 212 -9.40 28.27 -11.92
N GLY A 213 -8.80 28.24 -10.73
CA GLY A 213 -8.74 27.04 -9.89
C GLY A 213 -10.12 26.51 -9.53
N SER A 214 -11.07 27.38 -9.18
CA SER A 214 -12.45 26.97 -8.89
C SER A 214 -13.12 26.29 -10.09
N HIS A 215 -12.93 26.83 -11.30
CA HIS A 215 -13.44 26.21 -12.53
C HIS A 215 -12.75 24.88 -12.85
N ILE A 216 -11.44 24.77 -12.61
CA ILE A 216 -10.72 23.49 -12.75
C ILE A 216 -11.30 22.45 -11.80
N VAL A 217 -11.47 22.76 -10.52
CA VAL A 217 -12.04 21.84 -9.53
C VAL A 217 -13.40 21.30 -9.97
N ILE A 218 -14.29 22.18 -10.45
CA ILE A 218 -15.61 21.79 -10.96
C ILE A 218 -15.48 20.91 -12.22
N ALA A 219 -14.63 21.31 -13.17
CA ALA A 219 -14.46 20.60 -14.43
C ALA A 219 -13.83 19.21 -14.25
N LEU A 220 -12.91 19.02 -13.29
CA LEU A 220 -12.31 17.72 -12.99
C LEU A 220 -13.37 16.67 -12.60
N GLN A 221 -14.50 17.08 -12.02
CA GLN A 221 -15.60 16.16 -11.69
C GLN A 221 -16.24 15.52 -12.93
N SER A 222 -16.01 16.10 -14.13
CA SER A 222 -16.47 15.52 -15.40
C SER A 222 -15.69 14.27 -15.81
N ILE A 223 -14.48 14.04 -15.26
CA ILE A 223 -13.71 12.82 -15.53
C ILE A 223 -14.52 11.61 -15.08
N VAL A 224 -14.89 11.58 -13.80
CA VAL A 224 -15.72 10.52 -13.21
C VAL A 224 -17.11 10.53 -13.80
N SER A 225 -17.76 11.70 -13.83
CA SER A 225 -19.19 11.72 -14.13
C SER A 225 -19.50 11.54 -15.62
N ARG A 226 -18.65 12.00 -16.56
CA ARG A 226 -18.96 12.09 -18.00
C ARG A 226 -17.91 11.46 -18.95
N ASN A 227 -16.71 11.11 -18.48
CA ASN A 227 -15.69 10.48 -19.32
C ASN A 227 -15.50 8.99 -19.04
N ALA A 228 -15.49 8.58 -17.78
CA ALA A 228 -15.39 7.17 -17.41
C ALA A 228 -16.66 6.39 -17.79
N ASP A 229 -16.49 5.11 -18.09
CA ASP A 229 -17.62 4.19 -18.22
C ASP A 229 -18.35 4.09 -16.87
N PRO A 230 -19.70 4.19 -16.84
CA PRO A 230 -20.46 4.14 -15.59
C PRO A 230 -20.35 2.80 -14.83
N THR A 231 -19.79 1.76 -15.44
CA THR A 231 -19.54 0.45 -14.80
C THR A 231 -18.14 0.32 -14.18
N GLU A 232 -17.25 1.26 -14.49
CA GLU A 232 -15.86 1.28 -14.00
C GLU A 232 -15.74 2.13 -12.71
N GLN A 233 -14.67 1.88 -11.94
CA GLN A 233 -14.41 2.59 -10.68
C GLN A 233 -13.26 3.59 -10.81
N ILE A 234 -13.58 4.85 -10.53
CA ILE A 234 -12.65 5.96 -10.55
C ILE A 234 -13.05 7.00 -9.50
N VAL A 235 -12.07 7.55 -8.79
CA VAL A 235 -12.24 8.66 -7.86
C VAL A 235 -11.22 9.73 -8.20
N VAL A 236 -11.67 10.98 -8.30
CA VAL A 236 -10.80 12.16 -8.46
C VAL A 236 -11.12 13.11 -7.32
N SER A 237 -10.15 13.37 -6.45
CA SER A 237 -10.32 14.19 -5.26
C SER A 237 -9.32 15.33 -5.27
N VAL A 238 -9.80 16.59 -5.31
CA VAL A 238 -8.98 17.76 -5.00
C VAL A 238 -9.05 17.98 -3.50
N THR A 239 -7.93 17.83 -2.82
CA THR A 239 -7.85 17.82 -1.35
C THR A 239 -7.19 19.07 -0.78
N SER A 240 -6.49 19.85 -1.61
CA SER A 240 -5.93 21.14 -1.21
C SER A 240 -6.21 22.22 -2.26
N PHE A 241 -6.45 23.44 -1.77
CA PHE A 241 -6.58 24.66 -2.56
C PHE A 241 -5.82 25.78 -1.85
N GLU A 242 -4.56 25.98 -2.22
CA GLU A 242 -3.65 26.93 -1.57
C GLU A 242 -3.49 28.19 -2.42
N THR A 243 -3.66 29.37 -1.82
CA THR A 243 -3.45 30.66 -2.50
C THR A 243 -2.13 31.29 -2.06
N SER A 244 -1.46 32.01 -2.96
CA SER A 244 -0.22 32.74 -2.64
C SER A 244 -0.43 33.97 -1.74
N SER A 245 -1.67 34.26 -1.36
CA SER A 245 -2.04 35.40 -0.50
C SER A 245 -3.21 35.05 0.39
N THR A 246 -3.13 35.51 1.64
CA THR A 246 -4.21 35.43 2.63
C THR A 246 -4.90 36.78 2.86
N ALA A 247 -4.53 37.80 2.08
CA ALA A 247 -5.05 39.16 2.24
C ALA A 247 -6.46 39.31 1.67
N PHE A 248 -7.33 40.06 2.35
CA PHE A 248 -8.73 40.25 1.98
C PHE A 248 -8.97 41.01 0.66
N ASN A 249 -8.02 41.84 0.24
CA ASN A 249 -8.20 42.81 -0.87
C ASN A 249 -7.19 42.64 -2.00
N VAL A 250 -6.54 41.48 -2.08
CA VAL A 250 -5.54 41.13 -3.09
C VAL A 250 -6.02 39.93 -3.89
N ILE A 251 -6.02 40.06 -5.21
CA ILE A 251 -6.10 38.92 -6.14
C ILE A 251 -4.71 38.27 -6.13
N PRO A 252 -4.58 36.99 -5.75
CA PRO A 252 -3.28 36.33 -5.62
C PRO A 252 -2.59 36.18 -6.98
N GLN A 253 -1.28 35.96 -6.95
CA GLN A 253 -0.49 35.69 -8.15
C GLN A 253 -0.61 34.23 -8.58
N THR A 254 -0.68 33.33 -7.60
CA THR A 254 -0.63 31.87 -7.82
C THR A 254 -1.63 31.14 -6.94
N VAL A 255 -2.19 30.05 -7.46
CA VAL A 255 -2.94 29.03 -6.73
C VAL A 255 -2.30 27.67 -6.98
N VAL A 256 -2.23 26.82 -5.95
CA VAL A 256 -1.79 25.43 -6.07
C VAL A 256 -2.94 24.52 -5.63
N LEU A 257 -3.36 23.62 -6.51
CA LEU A 257 -4.30 22.55 -6.19
C LEU A 257 -3.53 21.26 -5.99
N LYS A 258 -3.87 20.49 -4.97
CA LYS A 258 -3.33 19.13 -4.77
C LYS A 258 -4.45 18.14 -4.65
N GLY A 259 -4.20 16.92 -5.07
CA GLY A 259 -5.20 15.88 -5.00
C GLY A 259 -4.70 14.51 -5.37
N THR A 260 -5.65 13.60 -5.47
CA THR A 260 -5.40 12.20 -5.74
C THR A 260 -6.40 11.63 -6.74
N VAL A 261 -5.95 10.64 -7.50
CA VAL A 261 -6.79 9.80 -8.35
C VAL A 261 -6.69 8.35 -7.88
N ARG A 262 -7.83 7.68 -7.79
CA ARG A 262 -7.93 6.24 -7.52
C ARG A 262 -8.65 5.53 -8.66
N THR A 263 -8.09 4.43 -9.15
CA THR A 263 -8.64 3.66 -10.29
C THR A 263 -8.42 2.16 -10.11
N LEU A 264 -9.29 1.33 -10.68
CA LEU A 264 -9.22 -0.13 -10.58
C LEU A 264 -8.85 -0.84 -11.89
N SER A 265 -8.43 -0.07 -12.90
CA SER A 265 -7.89 -0.58 -14.16
C SER A 265 -6.85 0.39 -14.73
N ASP A 266 -5.89 -0.11 -15.49
CA ASP A 266 -4.88 0.73 -16.14
C ASP A 266 -5.52 1.64 -17.19
N GLU A 267 -6.58 1.19 -17.86
CA GLU A 267 -7.33 1.98 -18.83
C GLU A 267 -8.01 3.20 -18.19
N THR A 268 -8.61 3.02 -17.00
CA THR A 268 -9.23 4.15 -16.27
C THR A 268 -8.18 5.08 -15.68
N ARG A 269 -7.03 4.53 -15.28
CA ARG A 269 -5.85 5.31 -14.83
C ARG A 269 -5.32 6.21 -15.93
N ASP A 270 -5.08 5.65 -17.12
CA ASP A 270 -4.64 6.37 -18.31
C ASP A 270 -5.64 7.46 -18.73
N LEU A 271 -6.94 7.14 -18.67
CA LEU A 271 -8.01 8.11 -18.94
C LEU A 271 -7.94 9.28 -17.95
N ALA A 272 -7.79 8.99 -16.66
CA ALA A 272 -7.81 10.01 -15.62
C ALA A 272 -6.64 10.99 -15.75
N GLU A 273 -5.42 10.47 -15.93
CA GLU A 273 -4.21 11.27 -16.15
C GLU A 273 -4.39 12.20 -17.34
N LYS A 274 -4.73 11.63 -18.51
CA LYS A 274 -4.93 12.41 -19.73
C LYS A 274 -5.97 13.50 -19.56
N ARG A 275 -7.15 13.16 -19.02
CA ARG A 275 -8.27 14.11 -18.91
C ARG A 275 -8.00 15.19 -17.88
N LEU A 276 -7.30 14.88 -16.79
CA LEU A 276 -6.91 15.85 -15.78
C LEU A 276 -6.01 16.93 -16.37
N GLU A 277 -4.97 16.53 -17.10
CA GLU A 277 -4.05 17.47 -17.75
C GLU A 277 -4.75 18.35 -18.79
N GLU A 278 -5.56 17.74 -19.66
CA GLU A 278 -6.32 18.44 -20.69
C GLU A 278 -7.28 19.47 -20.07
N ILE A 279 -8.06 19.08 -19.06
CA ILE A 279 -9.03 19.96 -18.39
C ILE A 279 -8.31 21.13 -17.72
N ALA A 280 -7.24 20.87 -16.96
CA ALA A 280 -6.48 21.90 -16.25
C ALA A 280 -5.91 22.94 -17.23
N ARG A 281 -5.15 22.48 -18.24
CA ARG A 281 -4.50 23.39 -19.21
C ARG A 281 -5.54 24.17 -20.02
N LYS A 282 -6.60 23.51 -20.51
CA LYS A 282 -7.64 24.18 -21.32
C LYS A 282 -8.50 25.14 -20.53
N THR A 283 -8.73 24.89 -19.24
CA THR A 283 -9.41 25.87 -18.39
C THR A 283 -8.52 27.10 -18.20
N GLY A 284 -7.20 26.91 -18.00
CA GLY A 284 -6.23 28.01 -17.99
C GLY A 284 -6.30 28.89 -19.24
N ASP A 285 -6.26 28.27 -20.42
CA ASP A 285 -6.37 28.94 -21.73
C ASP A 285 -7.62 29.85 -21.81
N VAL A 286 -8.78 29.36 -21.35
CA VAL A 286 -10.07 30.08 -21.41
C VAL A 286 -10.04 31.37 -20.57
N PHE A 287 -9.37 31.34 -19.42
CA PHE A 287 -9.29 32.48 -18.51
C PHE A 287 -8.03 33.33 -18.67
N GLY A 288 -7.11 32.94 -19.57
CA GLY A 288 -5.84 33.64 -19.79
C GLY A 288 -4.79 33.42 -18.70
N ALA A 289 -4.88 32.31 -17.96
CA ALA A 289 -3.89 31.92 -16.94
C ALA A 289 -2.95 30.83 -17.47
N ASN A 290 -1.71 30.80 -16.97
CA ASN A 290 -0.79 29.70 -17.24
C ASN A 290 -0.99 28.60 -16.20
N VAL A 291 -1.33 27.39 -16.64
CA VAL A 291 -1.65 26.26 -15.76
C VAL A 291 -0.69 25.10 -16.05
N ASP A 292 -0.01 24.65 -15.00
CA ASP A 292 0.94 23.54 -15.06
C ASP A 292 0.51 22.39 -14.13
N PRO A 293 -0.25 21.42 -14.65
CA PRO A 293 -0.50 20.15 -13.97
C PRO A 293 0.74 19.26 -14.01
N VAL A 294 1.05 18.68 -12.86
CA VAL A 294 2.00 17.58 -12.67
C VAL A 294 1.19 16.39 -12.16
N TYR A 295 1.25 15.28 -12.88
CA TYR A 295 0.63 14.01 -12.50
C TYR A 295 1.73 13.01 -12.12
N THR A 296 1.58 12.37 -10.96
CA THR A 296 2.53 11.38 -10.46
C THR A 296 1.79 10.06 -10.24
N ARG A 297 2.14 9.06 -11.05
CA ARG A 297 1.68 7.69 -10.84
C ARG A 297 2.31 7.12 -9.57
N GLY A 298 1.48 6.74 -8.61
CA GLY A 298 1.89 6.02 -7.40
C GLY A 298 1.66 4.53 -7.55
N TYR A 299 1.14 3.88 -6.51
CA TYR A 299 0.95 2.42 -6.50
C TYR A 299 0.06 1.99 -7.67
N PRO A 300 0.41 0.91 -8.39
CA PRO A 300 -0.43 0.36 -9.44
C PRO A 300 -1.68 -0.32 -8.88
N VAL A 301 -2.58 -0.74 -9.77
CA VAL A 301 -3.76 -1.52 -9.38
C VAL A 301 -3.28 -2.86 -8.81
N MET A 302 -3.70 -3.21 -7.61
CA MET A 302 -3.45 -4.54 -7.06
C MET A 302 -4.45 -5.52 -7.66
N THR A 303 -3.97 -6.34 -8.59
CA THR A 303 -4.79 -7.33 -9.30
C THR A 303 -4.35 -8.73 -8.91
N ASN A 304 -5.28 -9.48 -8.35
CA ASN A 304 -5.07 -10.87 -7.95
C ASN A 304 -5.21 -11.83 -9.13
N SER A 305 -4.23 -12.72 -9.32
CA SER A 305 -4.32 -13.83 -10.29
C SER A 305 -5.47 -14.77 -9.97
N VAL A 306 -6.28 -15.14 -10.97
CA VAL A 306 -7.51 -15.92 -10.76
C VAL A 306 -7.22 -17.26 -10.09
N ASP A 307 -6.34 -18.08 -10.68
CA ASP A 307 -6.09 -19.45 -10.24
C ASP A 307 -5.47 -19.52 -8.83
N GLN A 308 -4.45 -18.70 -8.56
CA GLN A 308 -3.81 -18.62 -7.23
C GLN A 308 -4.78 -18.12 -6.16
N THR A 309 -5.71 -17.23 -6.53
CA THR A 309 -6.71 -16.70 -5.62
C THR A 309 -7.77 -17.72 -5.26
N GLU A 310 -8.28 -18.47 -6.24
CA GLU A 310 -9.19 -19.57 -5.99
C GLU A 310 -8.56 -20.64 -5.09
N PHE A 311 -7.27 -20.94 -5.32
CA PHE A 311 -6.50 -21.82 -4.45
C PHE A 311 -6.42 -21.28 -3.02
N ALA A 312 -6.02 -20.02 -2.83
CA ALA A 312 -5.92 -19.38 -1.51
C ALA A 312 -7.28 -19.35 -0.78
N ALA A 313 -8.38 -19.04 -1.48
CA ALA A 313 -9.73 -19.07 -0.93
C ALA A 313 -10.17 -20.47 -0.48
N SER A 314 -9.79 -21.51 -1.25
CA SER A 314 -10.05 -22.90 -0.86
C SER A 314 -9.30 -23.30 0.41
N VAL A 315 -8.03 -22.86 0.55
CA VAL A 315 -7.20 -23.10 1.74
C VAL A 315 -7.78 -22.36 2.93
N ALA A 316 -8.12 -21.07 2.79
CA ALA A 316 -8.75 -20.28 3.83
C ALA A 316 -10.02 -20.97 4.35
N LYS A 317 -10.93 -21.39 3.45
CA LYS A 317 -12.15 -22.12 3.82
C LYS A 317 -11.88 -23.45 4.52
N SER A 318 -10.81 -24.15 4.16
CA SER A 318 -10.43 -25.41 4.82
C SER A 318 -9.95 -25.20 6.26
N VAL A 319 -9.32 -24.06 6.55
CA VAL A 319 -8.76 -23.71 7.87
C VAL A 319 -9.82 -23.08 8.77
N SER A 320 -10.60 -22.15 8.23
CA SER A 320 -11.54 -21.32 9.00
C SER A 320 -13.00 -21.79 8.94
N GLY A 321 -13.34 -22.60 7.93
CA GLY A 321 -14.72 -22.92 7.58
C GLY A 321 -15.43 -21.82 6.77
N TYR A 322 -14.83 -20.66 6.57
CA TYR A 322 -15.46 -19.51 5.91
C TYR A 322 -14.49 -18.67 5.08
N CYS A 323 -14.85 -18.45 3.82
CA CYS A 323 -14.24 -17.46 2.95
C CYS A 323 -15.33 -16.86 2.05
N GLU A 324 -15.43 -15.54 2.03
CA GLU A 324 -16.36 -14.80 1.16
C GLU A 324 -15.61 -13.98 0.12
N GLU A 325 -16.35 -13.46 -0.86
CA GLU A 325 -15.78 -12.54 -1.85
C GLU A 325 -15.55 -11.17 -1.22
N ALA A 326 -14.32 -10.66 -1.30
CA ALA A 326 -14.00 -9.35 -0.77
C ALA A 326 -14.62 -8.22 -1.63
N PRO A 327 -15.07 -7.11 -1.00
CA PRO A 327 -15.41 -5.92 -1.75
C PRO A 327 -14.16 -5.29 -2.40
N LEU A 328 -14.39 -4.46 -3.41
CA LEU A 328 -13.34 -3.59 -3.95
C LEU A 328 -12.89 -2.58 -2.89
N VAL A 329 -11.60 -2.27 -2.87
CA VAL A 329 -11.00 -1.30 -1.95
C VAL A 329 -10.39 -0.16 -2.78
N MET A 330 -10.80 1.08 -2.49
CA MET A 330 -10.28 2.28 -3.19
C MET A 330 -9.00 2.86 -2.54
N GLY A 331 -8.49 2.21 -1.49
CA GLY A 331 -7.12 2.40 -1.00
C GLY A 331 -6.10 1.77 -1.95
N GLY A 332 -4.83 2.13 -1.79
CA GLY A 332 -3.72 1.48 -2.48
C GLY A 332 -3.03 0.47 -1.56
N GLU A 333 -2.30 -0.45 -2.19
CA GLU A 333 -1.47 -1.45 -1.51
C GLU A 333 -0.25 -1.70 -2.42
N ASP A 334 0.96 -1.59 -1.86
CA ASP A 334 2.20 -1.68 -2.64
C ASP A 334 2.64 -3.13 -2.93
N PHE A 335 1.98 -4.13 -2.32
CA PHE A 335 2.07 -5.53 -2.77
C PHE A 335 1.80 -5.69 -4.27
N SER A 336 1.06 -4.76 -4.87
CA SER A 336 0.84 -4.67 -6.32
C SER A 336 2.13 -4.71 -7.15
N TYR A 337 3.27 -4.20 -6.64
CA TYR A 337 4.55 -4.30 -7.35
C TYR A 337 5.04 -5.76 -7.45
N MET A 338 4.92 -6.53 -6.37
CA MET A 338 5.30 -7.95 -6.36
C MET A 338 4.33 -8.82 -7.17
N ALA A 339 3.05 -8.42 -7.23
CA ALA A 339 2.04 -9.16 -7.98
C ALA A 339 2.15 -8.98 -9.51
N ILE A 340 2.82 -7.92 -9.98
CA ILE A 340 3.00 -7.61 -11.39
C ILE A 340 4.28 -8.26 -11.97
N GLU A 341 5.32 -8.40 -11.15
CA GLU A 341 6.63 -8.92 -11.55
C GLU A 341 6.69 -10.46 -11.59
#